data_AF-A0A3C1UCS9-F1
#
_entry.id   AF-A0A3C1UCS9-F1
#
_cell.length_a   1.000
_cell.length_b   1.000
_cell.length_c   1.000
_cell.angle_alpha   90.00
_cell.angle_beta   90.00
_cell.angle_gamma   90.00
#
_symmetry.space_group_name_H-M   'P 1'
#
loop_
_entity.id
_entity.type
_entity.pdbx_description
1 polymer ?
#
loop_
_entity_poly.entity_id
_entity_poly.type
_entity_poly.pdbx_seq_one_letter_code
_entity_poly.pdbx_strand_id
1 'polypeptide(L)'
;MESRKEIAVQKKLSGAYNCTQSVCCTYYDFTGIDETTIKHVGNCFGAGMGNMEGTCGALVGAGMVYGLATKDKVKAMRGMRQMMEKFKKRNGATQCKLLKGAGTG
;
A
#
# COMPACT_ATOMS: atom_id res chain seq x y z
N MET A 1 -8.37 19.75 -9.14
CA MET A 1 -8.32 18.27 -9.14
C MET A 1 -7.55 17.86 -7.91
N GLU A 2 -8.14 17.10 -6.99
CA GLU A 2 -7.38 16.51 -5.89
C GLU A 2 -6.32 15.55 -6.45
N SER A 3 -5.12 15.63 -5.91
CA SER A 3 -4.08 14.65 -6.24
C SER A 3 -4.47 13.29 -5.66
N ARG A 4 -4.10 12.21 -6.35
CA ARG A 4 -4.33 10.83 -5.83
C ARG A 4 -3.70 10.62 -4.45
N LYS A 5 -2.62 11.35 -4.13
CA LYS A 5 -2.01 11.30 -2.79
C LYS A 5 -3.00 11.79 -1.73
N GLU A 6 -3.69 12.89 -1.97
CA GLU A 6 -4.72 13.43 -1.07
C GLU A 6 -5.89 12.46 -0.95
N ILE A 7 -6.38 11.89 -2.07
CA ILE A 7 -7.46 10.89 -2.04
C ILE A 7 -7.09 9.69 -1.17
N ALA A 8 -5.86 9.15 -1.31
CA ALA A 8 -5.41 8.03 -0.49
C ALA A 8 -5.36 8.41 1.00
N VAL A 9 -4.85 9.60 1.32
CA VAL A 9 -4.84 10.12 2.69
C VAL A 9 -6.25 10.24 3.25
N GLN A 10 -7.19 10.83 2.51
CA GLN A 10 -8.58 10.97 2.94
C GLN A 10 -9.26 9.62 3.15
N LYS A 11 -9.06 8.64 2.23
CA LYS A 11 -9.55 7.26 2.42
C LYS A 11 -8.99 6.63 3.70
N LYS A 12 -7.71 6.90 4.04
CA LYS A 12 -7.13 6.36 5.27
C LYS A 12 -7.67 7.04 6.53
N LEU A 13 -7.86 8.36 6.49
CA LEU A 13 -8.36 9.16 7.61
C LEU A 13 -9.84 8.90 7.91
N SER A 14 -10.64 8.50 6.91
CA SER A 14 -12.05 8.17 7.12
C SER A 14 -12.31 6.96 8.03
N GLY A 15 -11.27 6.16 8.34
CA GLY A 15 -11.38 4.93 9.12
C GLY A 15 -11.98 3.74 8.35
N ALA A 16 -12.62 3.98 7.21
CA ALA A 16 -13.25 2.94 6.39
C ALA A 16 -12.28 2.11 5.53
N TYR A 17 -11.00 2.49 5.50
CA TYR A 17 -9.96 1.83 4.71
C TYR A 17 -8.71 1.61 5.56
N ASN A 18 -8.14 0.40 5.45
CA ASN A 18 -6.77 0.16 5.91
C ASN A 18 -5.74 0.77 4.94
N CYS A 19 -4.45 0.68 5.27
CA CYS A 19 -3.39 1.30 4.46
C CYS A 19 -3.31 0.74 3.03
N THR A 20 -3.51 -0.57 2.86
CA THR A 20 -3.51 -1.24 1.56
C THR A 20 -4.74 -0.84 0.75
N GLN A 21 -5.92 -0.89 1.36
CA GLN A 21 -7.18 -0.52 0.73
C GLN A 21 -7.18 0.95 0.30
N SER A 22 -6.65 1.85 1.12
CA SER A 22 -6.51 3.27 0.76
C SER A 22 -5.72 3.44 -0.54
N VAL A 23 -4.59 2.74 -0.69
CA VAL A 23 -3.80 2.80 -1.94
C VAL A 23 -4.52 2.10 -3.09
N CYS A 24 -4.99 0.86 -2.91
CA CYS A 24 -5.63 0.10 -3.99
C CYS A 24 -6.89 0.81 -4.53
N CYS A 25 -7.77 1.28 -3.65
CA CYS A 25 -9.00 1.96 -4.05
C CYS A 25 -8.75 3.36 -4.65
N THR A 26 -7.62 4.00 -4.37
CA THR A 26 -7.24 5.26 -5.03
C THR A 26 -6.70 5.04 -6.45
N TYR A 27 -6.13 3.87 -6.72
CA TYR A 27 -5.49 3.55 -8.00
C TYR A 27 -6.18 2.40 -8.75
N TYR A 28 -7.44 2.10 -8.43
CA TYR A 28 -8.17 0.95 -8.96
C TYR A 28 -8.30 0.99 -10.50
N ASP A 29 -8.39 2.17 -11.09
CA ASP A 29 -8.50 2.39 -12.53
C ASP A 29 -7.26 1.94 -13.31
N PHE A 30 -6.10 1.80 -12.67
CA PHE A 30 -4.91 1.21 -13.30
C PHE A 30 -4.89 -0.32 -13.28
N THR A 31 -5.84 -0.95 -12.58
CA THR A 31 -5.79 -2.38 -12.26
C THR A 31 -6.70 -3.23 -13.13
N GLY A 32 -7.71 -2.63 -13.75
CA GLY A 32 -8.77 -3.35 -14.45
C GLY A 32 -9.73 -4.11 -13.51
N ILE A 33 -9.65 -3.86 -12.20
CA ILE A 33 -10.53 -4.42 -11.18
C ILE A 33 -11.39 -3.27 -10.64
N ASP A 34 -12.68 -3.52 -10.39
CA ASP A 34 -13.56 -2.54 -9.78
C ASP A 34 -13.14 -2.20 -8.33
N GLU A 35 -13.52 -1.00 -7.87
CA GLU A 35 -13.07 -0.50 -6.57
C GLU A 35 -13.52 -1.39 -5.40
N THR A 36 -14.71 -1.99 -5.46
CA THR A 36 -15.25 -2.85 -4.40
C THR A 36 -14.44 -4.14 -4.29
N THR A 37 -14.20 -4.81 -5.42
CA THR A 37 -13.42 -6.05 -5.45
C THR A 37 -11.99 -5.81 -4.97
N ILE A 38 -11.31 -4.76 -5.44
CA ILE A 38 -9.92 -4.51 -5.01
C ILE A 38 -9.85 -4.06 -3.54
N LYS A 39 -10.90 -3.43 -3.01
CA LYS A 39 -11.02 -3.14 -1.57
C LYS A 39 -11.03 -4.43 -0.76
N HIS A 40 -11.82 -5.42 -1.19
CA HIS A 40 -11.90 -6.72 -0.50
C HIS A 40 -10.59 -7.50 -0.54
N VAL A 41 -9.88 -7.47 -1.68
CA VAL A 41 -8.51 -8.03 -1.80
C VAL A 41 -7.59 -7.42 -0.73
N GLY A 42 -7.76 -6.14 -0.40
CA GLY A 42 -6.94 -5.44 0.59
C GLY A 42 -7.25 -5.73 2.06
N ASN A 43 -8.30 -6.51 2.41
CA ASN A 43 -8.82 -6.63 3.78
C ASN A 43 -7.75 -7.05 4.82
N CYS A 44 -6.93 -8.05 4.50
CA CYS A 44 -6.03 -8.69 5.46
C CYS A 44 -4.68 -7.97 5.64
N PHE A 45 -4.44 -6.83 4.96
CA PHE A 45 -3.11 -6.21 4.88
C PHE A 45 -2.94 -4.95 5.75
N GLY A 46 -3.94 -4.64 6.58
CA GLY A 46 -3.82 -3.60 7.61
C GLY A 46 -2.85 -4.00 8.72
N ALA A 47 -2.31 -3.02 9.46
CA ALA A 47 -1.40 -3.25 10.59
C ALA A 47 -0.23 -4.22 10.27
N GLY A 48 0.31 -4.15 9.05
CA GLY A 48 1.38 -5.07 8.61
C GLY A 48 0.92 -6.50 8.34
N MET A 49 -0.38 -6.74 8.13
CA MET A 49 -1.07 -8.04 8.22
C MET A 49 -1.40 -8.48 9.65
N GLY A 50 -1.90 -7.53 10.45
CA GLY A 50 -2.68 -7.80 11.67
C GLY A 50 -1.88 -7.89 12.97
N ASN A 51 -0.58 -8.18 12.90
CA ASN A 51 0.26 -8.37 14.09
C ASN A 51 1.46 -7.41 14.17
N MET A 52 1.53 -6.40 13.32
CA MET A 52 2.60 -5.40 13.21
C MET A 52 3.95 -5.92 12.67
N GLU A 53 4.13 -7.22 12.49
CA GLU A 53 5.41 -7.81 12.09
C GLU A 53 5.65 -7.79 10.58
N GLY A 54 4.63 -7.52 9.75
CA GLY A 54 4.81 -7.46 8.30
C GLY A 54 5.09 -6.06 7.74
N THR A 55 5.19 -6.02 6.41
CA THR A 55 5.45 -4.80 5.63
C THR A 55 4.27 -3.83 5.71
N CYS A 56 4.54 -2.52 5.67
CA CYS A 56 3.51 -1.48 5.59
C CYS A 56 2.49 -1.79 4.48
N GLY A 57 1.20 -1.79 4.85
CA GLY A 57 0.13 -2.09 3.88
C GLY A 57 0.09 -1.14 2.68
N ALA A 58 0.52 0.12 2.82
CA ALA A 58 0.60 1.04 1.69
C ALA A 58 1.59 0.56 0.61
N LEU A 59 2.71 -0.07 1.00
CA LEU A 59 3.67 -0.68 0.07
C LEU A 59 3.09 -1.93 -0.59
N VAL A 60 2.35 -2.75 0.18
CA VAL A 60 1.64 -3.92 -0.36
C VAL A 60 0.65 -3.48 -1.43
N GLY A 61 -0.16 -2.46 -1.15
CA GLY A 61 -1.13 -1.92 -2.11
C GLY A 61 -0.47 -1.33 -3.36
N ALA A 62 0.65 -0.62 -3.21
CA ALA A 62 1.43 -0.13 -4.34
C ALA A 62 1.94 -1.27 -5.24
N GLY A 63 2.41 -2.38 -4.63
CA GLY A 63 2.83 -3.58 -5.36
C GLY A 63 1.68 -4.24 -6.13
N MET A 64 0.50 -4.36 -5.50
CA MET A 64 -0.70 -4.90 -6.15
C MET A 64 -1.09 -4.08 -7.38
N VAL A 65 -1.24 -2.76 -7.20
CA VAL A 65 -1.58 -1.83 -8.29
C VAL A 65 -0.55 -1.89 -9.41
N TYR A 66 0.74 -1.83 -9.07
CA TYR A 66 1.80 -1.82 -10.07
C TYR A 66 1.90 -3.14 -10.83
N GLY A 67 1.74 -4.28 -10.15
CA GLY A 67 1.69 -5.60 -10.78
C GLY A 67 0.53 -5.71 -11.77
N LEU A 68 -0.67 -5.28 -11.38
CA LEU A 68 -1.85 -5.29 -12.24
C LEU A 68 -1.74 -4.32 -13.43
N ALA A 69 -1.13 -3.17 -13.23
CA ALA A 69 -0.91 -2.19 -14.28
C ALA A 69 0.16 -2.62 -15.30
N THR A 70 1.21 -3.31 -14.84
CA THR A 70 2.32 -3.70 -15.71
C THR A 70 2.11 -5.04 -16.40
N LYS A 71 1.40 -5.98 -15.76
CA LYS A 71 1.15 -7.36 -16.22
C LYS A 71 2.43 -8.09 -16.68
N ASP A 72 3.57 -7.70 -16.11
CA ASP A 72 4.89 -8.25 -16.41
C ASP A 72 5.64 -8.47 -15.10
N LYS A 73 6.01 -9.74 -14.85
CA LYS A 73 6.64 -10.16 -13.59
C LYS A 73 7.99 -9.47 -13.36
N VAL A 74 8.84 -9.35 -14.39
CA VAL A 74 10.21 -8.82 -14.25
C VAL A 74 10.17 -7.32 -13.98
N LYS A 75 9.35 -6.60 -14.75
CA LYS A 75 9.11 -5.16 -14.59
C LYS A 75 8.48 -4.86 -13.23
N ALA A 76 7.46 -5.64 -12.83
CA ALA A 76 6.81 -5.50 -11.53
C ALA A 76 7.81 -5.65 -10.37
N MET A 77 8.63 -6.71 -10.40
CA MET A 77 9.63 -6.96 -9.35
C MET A 77 10.71 -5.87 -9.30
N ARG A 78 11.21 -5.41 -10.46
CA ARG A 78 12.19 -4.31 -10.52
C ARG A 78 11.60 -3.00 -9.98
N GLY A 79 10.38 -2.66 -10.39
CA GLY A 79 9.70 -1.46 -9.92
C GLY A 79 9.40 -1.51 -8.42
N MET A 80 8.89 -2.64 -7.91
CA MET A 80 8.62 -2.81 -6.48
C MET A 80 9.89 -2.68 -5.65
N ARG A 81 11.01 -3.28 -6.08
CA ARG A 81 12.33 -3.10 -5.42
C ARG A 81 12.69 -1.62 -5.32
N GLN A 82 12.56 -0.86 -6.41
CA GLN A 82 12.84 0.58 -6.38
C GLN A 82 11.92 1.34 -5.44
N MET A 83 10.63 0.99 -5.37
CA MET A 83 9.68 1.61 -4.43
C MET A 83 10.07 1.30 -2.97
N MET A 84 10.40 0.05 -2.65
CA MET A 84 10.85 -0.36 -1.32
C MET A 84 12.11 0.39 -0.88
N GLU A 85 13.13 0.46 -1.73
CA GLU A 85 14.39 1.14 -1.39
C GLU A 85 14.20 2.65 -1.19
N LYS A 86 13.44 3.31 -2.07
CA LYS A 86 13.15 4.75 -1.93
C LYS A 86 12.31 5.02 -0.68
N PHE A 87 11.34 4.15 -0.38
CA PHE A 87 10.53 4.28 0.82
C PHE A 87 11.38 4.11 2.08
N LYS A 88 12.22 3.07 2.15
CA LYS A 88 13.13 2.84 3.28
C LYS A 88 14.11 4.00 3.46
N LYS A 89 14.71 4.50 2.37
CA LYS A 89 15.62 5.66 2.43
C LYS A 89 14.94 6.90 3.00
N ARG A 90 13.66 7.11 2.69
CA ARG A 90 12.89 8.27 3.17
C ARG A 90 12.38 8.12 4.61
N ASN A 91 11.96 6.91 4.99
CA ASN A 91 11.20 6.67 6.23
C ASN A 91 11.95 5.79 7.25
N GLY A 92 13.17 5.37 6.96
CA GLY A 92 14.00 4.51 7.81
C GLY A 92 13.68 3.01 7.77
N ALA A 93 12.41 2.65 7.54
CA ALA A 93 11.96 1.25 7.55
C ALA A 93 10.89 0.96 6.49
N THR A 94 10.56 -0.32 6.34
CA THR A 94 9.41 -0.80 5.55
C THR A 94 8.43 -1.63 6.38
N GLN A 95 8.88 -2.19 7.50
CA GLN A 95 8.06 -2.94 8.45
C GLN A 95 7.14 -2.00 9.24
N CYS A 96 5.88 -2.40 9.42
CA CYS A 96 4.85 -1.56 10.02
C CYS A 96 5.17 -1.14 11.46
N LYS A 97 5.62 -2.09 12.29
CA LYS A 97 6.04 -1.85 13.68
C LYS A 97 7.09 -0.76 13.82
N LEU A 98 8.16 -0.85 13.04
CA LEU A 98 9.27 0.11 13.05
C LEU A 98 8.81 1.50 12.58
N LEU A 99 7.99 1.56 11.53
CA LEU A 99 7.42 2.82 11.03
C LEU A 99 6.51 3.51 12.04
N LYS A 100 5.86 2.73 12.91
CA LYS A 100 4.95 3.22 13.95
C LYS A 100 5.64 3.46 15.29
N GLY A 101 6.92 3.13 15.45
CA GLY A 101 7.62 3.21 16.74
C GLY A 101 7.00 2.30 17.81
N ALA A 102 6.32 1.22 17.41
CA ALA A 102 5.66 0.35 18.37
C ALA A 102 6.72 -0.48 19.13
N GLY A 103 6.78 -0.31 20.45
CA GLY A 103 7.75 -0.97 21.34
C GLY A 103 9.03 -0.17 21.63
N THR A 104 9.06 1.13 21.31
CA THR A 104 10.18 2.03 21.66
C THR A 104 9.84 2.98 22.82
N GLY A 105 8.93 2.57 23.70
CA GLY A 105 8.48 3.32 24.87
C GLY A 105 8.61 2.49 26.14
#